data_AF-A0ABD2PN48-F1
#
_entry.id   AF-A0ABD2PN48-F1
#
_cell.length_a   1.000
_cell.length_b   1.000
_cell.length_c   1.000
_cell.angle_alpha   90.00
_cell.angle_beta   90.00
_cell.angle_gamma   90.00
#
_symmetry.space_group_name_H-M   'P 1'
#
loop_
_entity.id
_entity.type
_entity.pdbx_description
1 polymer ?
#
loop_
_entity_poly.entity_id
_entity_poly.type
_entity_poly.pdbx_seq_one_letter_code
_entity_poly.pdbx_strand_id
1 'polypeptide(L)'
;MGISNALLVNGTLETLTIGLNPLTISGVVQLLVNIYKSRVTKLRLVEIEGMVIHDKILQMVEEINQSRPLKLIYSHCVKFKSRFVELNEKNAFDILGEYISAHMLRVVDFFRIMDRNNNGYLTREQLINGLQKLEVPVSQAQLRAISVYVDPTRKNKITY
;
A
#
# COMPACT_ATOMS: atom_id res chain seq x y z
N MET A 1 11.57 6.32 -18.89
CA MET A 1 10.15 6.16 -19.26
C MET A 1 9.56 5.05 -18.40
N GLY A 2 8.46 5.30 -17.68
CA GLY A 2 7.81 4.29 -16.84
C GLY A 2 6.77 3.47 -17.62
N ILE A 3 6.46 2.26 -17.12
CA ILE A 3 5.48 1.32 -17.72
C ILE A 3 4.13 2.00 -17.98
N SER A 4 3.70 2.91 -17.10
CA SER A 4 2.44 3.65 -17.25
C SER A 4 2.37 4.48 -18.52
N ASN A 5 3.47 5.10 -18.96
CA ASN A 5 3.49 5.91 -20.18
C ASN A 5 3.51 5.04 -21.44
N ALA A 6 4.09 3.84 -21.37
CA ALA A 6 4.07 2.89 -22.49
C ALA A 6 2.63 2.43 -22.82
N LEU A 7 1.72 2.42 -21.85
CA LEU A 7 0.31 2.07 -22.07
C LEU A 7 -0.48 3.11 -22.90
N LEU A 8 0.02 4.33 -23.04
CA LEU A 8 -0.63 5.36 -23.86
C LEU A 8 -0.48 5.06 -25.35
N VAL A 9 0.61 4.40 -25.74
CA VAL A 9 0.93 4.05 -27.14
C VAL A 9 0.72 2.57 -27.45
N ASN A 10 0.64 1.72 -26.43
CA ASN A 10 0.45 0.29 -26.59
C ASN A 10 -1.05 -0.07 -26.68
N GLY A 11 -1.47 -0.60 -27.84
CA GLY A 11 -2.85 -1.03 -28.11
C GLY A 11 -3.07 -2.54 -28.15
N THR A 12 -2.11 -3.33 -27.68
CA THR A 12 -2.14 -4.80 -27.79
C THR A 12 -2.10 -5.51 -26.44
N LEU A 13 -1.56 -4.88 -25.40
CA LEU A 13 -1.44 -5.47 -24.08
C LEU A 13 -2.82 -5.52 -23.39
N GLU A 14 -3.26 -6.74 -23.05
CA GLU A 14 -4.55 -6.98 -22.41
C GLU A 14 -4.44 -7.28 -20.92
N THR A 15 -3.32 -7.88 -20.49
CA THR A 15 -3.12 -8.34 -19.12
C THR A 15 -1.79 -7.82 -18.61
N LEU A 16 -1.80 -7.18 -17.44
CA LEU A 16 -0.60 -6.69 -16.76
C LEU A 16 -0.53 -7.25 -15.34
N THR A 17 0.30 -8.26 -15.16
CA THR A 17 0.58 -8.90 -13.87
C THR A 17 1.91 -8.42 -13.33
N ILE A 18 1.85 -7.55 -12.31
CA ILE A 18 3.04 -6.85 -11.79
C ILE A 18 3.14 -6.95 -10.26
N GLY A 19 2.45 -7.92 -9.65
CA GLY A 19 2.31 -8.06 -8.20
C GLY A 19 3.60 -7.94 -7.40
N LEU A 20 4.70 -8.54 -7.87
CA LEU A 20 5.99 -8.51 -7.16
C LEU A 20 6.87 -7.27 -7.43
N ASN A 21 6.40 -6.32 -8.25
CA ASN A 21 7.17 -5.12 -8.56
C ASN A 21 7.03 -4.05 -7.46
N PRO A 22 8.08 -3.24 -7.20
CA PRO A 22 8.01 -2.10 -6.28
C PRO A 22 7.19 -0.96 -6.91
N LEU A 23 5.89 -1.17 -7.02
CA LEU A 23 4.95 -0.16 -7.48
C LEU A 23 4.50 0.63 -6.26
N THR A 24 4.67 1.94 -6.36
CA THR A 24 4.18 2.88 -5.36
C THR A 24 2.69 3.12 -5.62
N ILE A 25 1.96 3.57 -4.60
CA ILE A 25 0.53 3.95 -4.73
C ILE A 25 0.38 5.01 -5.84
N SER A 26 1.30 5.98 -5.90
CA SER A 26 1.38 6.97 -6.97
C SER A 26 1.53 6.33 -8.36
N GLY A 27 2.38 5.30 -8.49
CA GLY A 27 2.56 4.54 -9.72
C GLY A 27 1.27 3.84 -10.18
N VAL A 28 0.52 3.23 -9.24
CA VAL A 28 -0.78 2.60 -9.54
C VAL A 28 -1.82 3.63 -9.93
N VAL A 29 -1.90 4.76 -9.23
CA VAL A 29 -2.82 5.86 -9.60
C VAL A 29 -2.48 6.37 -11.00
N GLN A 30 -1.21 6.61 -11.31
CA GLN A 30 -0.79 7.07 -12.63
C GLN A 30 -1.10 6.04 -13.73
N LEU A 31 -0.94 4.75 -13.42
CA LEU A 31 -1.32 3.65 -14.30
C LEU A 31 -2.83 3.72 -14.63
N LEU A 32 -3.68 3.83 -13.61
CA LEU A 32 -5.13 3.92 -13.76
C LEU A 32 -5.56 5.19 -14.51
N VAL A 33 -4.95 6.34 -14.23
CA VAL A 33 -5.18 7.59 -14.98
C VAL A 33 -4.87 7.39 -16.47
N ASN A 34 -3.75 6.75 -16.78
CA ASN A 34 -3.35 6.52 -18.16
C ASN A 34 -4.27 5.51 -18.86
N ILE A 35 -4.73 4.48 -18.15
CA ILE A 35 -5.72 3.52 -18.68
C ILE A 35 -7.04 4.22 -18.98
N TYR A 36 -7.52 5.07 -18.06
CA TYR A 36 -8.75 5.83 -18.23
C TYR A 36 -8.69 6.80 -19.42
N LYS A 37 -7.57 7.52 -19.57
CA LYS A 37 -7.37 8.48 -20.67
C LYS A 37 -7.10 7.82 -22.02
N SER A 38 -6.51 6.63 -22.04
CA SER A 38 -6.08 5.98 -23.28
C SER A 38 -7.25 5.35 -24.02
N ARG A 39 -7.51 5.84 -25.23
CA ARG A 39 -8.46 5.21 -26.16
C ARG A 39 -7.88 3.98 -26.85
N VAL A 40 -6.55 3.81 -26.80
CA VAL A 40 -5.82 2.79 -27.55
C VAL A 40 -5.57 1.54 -26.73
N THR A 41 -5.33 1.69 -25.42
CA THR A 41 -5.01 0.55 -24.55
C THR A 41 -6.14 -0.49 -24.54
N LYS A 42 -5.79 -1.77 -24.56
CA LYS A 42 -6.73 -2.89 -24.43
C LYS A 42 -6.67 -3.56 -23.07
N LEU A 43 -6.03 -2.93 -22.09
CA LEU A 43 -5.83 -3.52 -20.78
C LEU A 43 -7.17 -3.84 -20.09
N ARG A 44 -7.33 -5.10 -19.67
CA ARG A 44 -8.53 -5.64 -19.01
C ARG A 44 -8.23 -6.18 -17.63
N LEU A 45 -6.96 -6.42 -17.30
CA LEU A 45 -6.55 -6.94 -16.01
C LEU A 45 -5.30 -6.23 -15.51
N VAL A 46 -5.37 -5.74 -14.27
CA VAL A 46 -4.23 -5.24 -13.50
C VAL A 46 -4.15 -6.07 -12.22
N GLU A 47 -2.99 -6.66 -11.97
CA GLU A 47 -2.70 -7.34 -10.70
C GLU A 47 -1.63 -6.57 -9.92
N ILE A 48 -1.97 -6.21 -8.69
CA ILE A 48 -1.11 -5.57 -7.69
C ILE A 48 -1.04 -6.45 -6.44
N GLU A 49 0.08 -6.41 -5.72
CA GLU A 49 0.27 -7.22 -4.52
C GLU A 49 1.02 -6.44 -3.43
N GLY A 50 0.71 -6.69 -2.16
CA GLY A 50 1.50 -6.18 -1.02
C GLY A 50 1.43 -4.67 -0.79
N MET A 51 0.36 -4.00 -1.24
CA MET A 51 0.18 -2.55 -1.14
C MET A 51 -0.98 -2.14 -0.22
N VAL A 52 -0.94 -0.91 0.30
CA VAL A 52 -2.11 -0.29 0.93
C VAL A 52 -3.08 0.17 -0.16
N ILE A 53 -4.33 -0.28 -0.09
CA ILE A 53 -5.37 0.12 -1.04
C ILE A 53 -6.31 1.10 -0.36
N HIS A 54 -6.35 2.30 -0.92
CA HIS A 54 -7.27 3.38 -0.57
C HIS A 54 -8.57 3.27 -1.38
N ASP A 55 -9.68 3.71 -0.82
CA ASP A 55 -11.00 3.70 -1.49
C ASP A 55 -10.99 4.44 -2.83
N LYS A 56 -10.14 5.47 -2.97
CA LYS A 56 -9.94 6.20 -4.23
C LYS A 56 -9.50 5.30 -5.38
N ILE A 57 -8.65 4.30 -5.13
CA ILE A 57 -8.20 3.37 -6.18
C ILE A 57 -9.38 2.53 -6.65
N LEU A 58 -10.23 2.08 -5.72
CA LEU A 58 -11.41 1.29 -6.04
C LEU A 58 -12.42 2.11 -6.84
N GLN A 59 -12.66 3.37 -6.44
CA GLN A 59 -13.51 4.30 -7.20
C GLN A 59 -12.99 4.51 -8.63
N MET A 60 -11.69 4.74 -8.82
CA MET A 60 -11.12 4.91 -10.15
C MET A 60 -11.29 3.66 -11.04
N VAL A 61 -11.16 2.47 -10.46
CA VAL A 61 -11.41 1.22 -11.20
C VAL A 61 -12.89 1.08 -11.55
N GLU A 62 -13.79 1.50 -10.68
CA GLU A 62 -15.23 1.50 -10.92
C GLU A 62 -15.63 2.49 -12.03
N GLU A 63 -15.05 3.69 -12.03
CA GLU A 63 -15.19 4.69 -13.10
C GLU A 63 -14.68 4.16 -14.45
N ILE A 64 -13.51 3.50 -14.47
CA ILE A 64 -12.99 2.87 -15.69
C ILE A 64 -13.97 1.79 -16.18
N ASN A 65 -14.51 0.97 -15.26
CA ASN A 65 -15.46 -0.10 -15.55
C ASN A 65 -16.75 0.38 -16.23
N GLN A 66 -17.17 1.62 -16.03
CA GLN A 66 -18.32 2.19 -16.74
C GLN A 66 -18.08 2.32 -18.25
N SER A 67 -16.82 2.49 -18.67
CA SER A 67 -16.44 2.69 -20.07
C SER A 67 -15.81 1.45 -20.72
N ARG A 68 -15.16 0.59 -19.92
CA ARG A 68 -14.48 -0.63 -20.37
C ARG A 68 -14.28 -1.61 -19.22
N PRO A 69 -14.42 -2.93 -19.45
CA PRO A 69 -14.19 -3.91 -18.40
C PRO A 69 -12.71 -3.94 -17.98
N LEU A 70 -12.43 -3.57 -16.73
CA LEU A 70 -11.12 -3.62 -16.07
C LEU A 70 -11.23 -4.36 -14.74
N LYS A 71 -10.52 -5.48 -14.62
CA LYS A 71 -10.40 -6.27 -13.39
C LYS A 71 -9.14 -5.87 -12.62
N LEU A 72 -9.31 -5.47 -11.36
CA LEU A 72 -8.21 -5.30 -10.42
C LEU A 72 -8.10 -6.53 -9.52
N ILE A 73 -6.96 -7.23 -9.57
CA ILE A 73 -6.58 -8.26 -8.60
C ILE A 73 -5.65 -7.61 -7.59
N TYR A 74 -5.97 -7.77 -6.30
CA TYR A 74 -5.17 -7.22 -5.21
C TYR A 74 -4.96 -8.26 -4.10
N SER A 75 -3.90 -9.06 -4.26
CA SER A 75 -3.52 -10.10 -3.30
C SER A 75 -2.63 -9.50 -2.20
N HIS A 76 -2.72 -10.00 -0.96
CA HIS A 76 -1.89 -9.53 0.16
C HIS A 76 -1.89 -8.00 0.39
N CYS A 77 -2.94 -7.30 -0.08
CA CYS A 77 -3.10 -5.86 0.10
C CYS A 77 -3.91 -5.55 1.36
N VAL A 78 -3.53 -4.50 2.09
CA VAL A 78 -4.27 -4.04 3.27
C VAL A 78 -5.36 -3.06 2.81
N LYS A 79 -6.64 -3.44 2.99
CA LYS A 79 -7.77 -2.53 2.76
C LYS A 79 -7.85 -1.54 3.91
N PHE A 80 -7.60 -0.28 3.62
CA PHE A 80 -7.76 0.78 4.60
C PHE A 80 -9.19 1.32 4.52
N LYS A 81 -10.10 0.77 5.35
CA LYS A 81 -11.41 1.37 5.55
C LYS A 81 -11.25 2.50 6.56
N SER A 82 -11.50 3.74 6.14
CA SER A 82 -11.68 4.86 7.06
C SER A 82 -12.93 4.60 7.91
N ARG A 83 -12.81 3.80 8.98
CA ARG A 83 -13.83 3.79 10.03
C ARG A 83 -13.69 5.12 10.73
N PHE A 84 -14.74 5.92 10.68
CA PHE A 84 -14.95 7.04 11.57
C PHE A 84 -14.81 6.54 13.02
N VAL A 85 -13.61 6.64 13.57
CA VAL A 85 -13.38 6.68 15.01
C VAL A 85 -13.55 8.14 15.38
N GLU A 86 -14.35 8.39 16.40
CA GLU A 86 -14.73 9.72 16.86
C GLU A 86 -13.52 10.64 17.03
N LEU A 87 -13.77 11.90 16.68
CA LEU A 87 -12.83 13.00 16.48
C LEU A 87 -12.04 13.29 17.76
N ASN A 88 -10.71 13.09 17.73
CA ASN A 88 -9.70 14.13 17.99
C ASN A 88 -8.25 13.61 18.01
N GLU A 89 -8.00 12.30 17.88
CA GLU A 89 -6.66 11.76 17.66
C GLU A 89 -6.66 10.84 16.44
N LYS A 90 -5.82 11.13 15.44
CA LYS A 90 -5.58 10.19 14.32
C LYS A 90 -5.20 8.83 14.90
N ASN A 91 -5.79 7.74 14.40
CA ASN A 91 -5.41 6.42 14.86
C ASN A 91 -3.95 6.15 14.46
N ALA A 92 -3.22 5.43 15.30
CA ALA A 92 -1.82 5.07 15.06
C ALA A 92 -1.61 4.42 13.67
N PHE A 93 -2.59 3.64 13.20
CA PHE A 93 -2.55 3.01 11.88
C PHE A 93 -2.79 3.99 10.73
N ASP A 94 -3.55 5.07 10.97
CA ASP A 94 -3.76 6.12 9.97
C ASP A 94 -2.46 6.88 9.75
N ILE A 95 -1.76 7.21 10.84
CA ILE A 95 -0.46 7.88 10.80
C ILE A 95 0.58 7.02 10.08
N LEU A 96 0.63 5.71 10.38
CA LEU A 96 1.52 4.77 9.70
C LEU A 96 1.17 4.64 8.21
N GLY A 97 -0.12 4.51 7.87
CA GLY A 97 -0.58 4.38 6.50
C GLY A 97 -0.28 5.64 5.67
N GLU A 98 -0.50 6.82 6.24
CA GLU A 98 -0.13 8.11 5.64
C GLU A 98 1.38 8.23 5.46
N TYR A 99 2.18 7.87 6.47
CA TYR A 99 3.65 7.90 6.39
C TYR A 99 4.18 6.98 5.28
N ILE A 100 3.75 5.71 5.28
CA ILE A 100 4.15 4.73 4.25
C ILE A 100 3.77 5.23 2.86
N SER A 101 2.58 5.82 2.72
CA SER A 101 2.10 6.39 1.46
C SER A 101 2.91 7.63 1.03
N ALA A 102 3.19 8.55 1.95
CA ALA A 102 3.94 9.79 1.70
C ALA A 102 5.39 9.50 1.29
N HIS A 103 6.00 8.47 1.88
CA HIS A 103 7.36 8.02 1.56
C HIS A 103 7.41 6.99 0.43
N MET A 104 6.26 6.68 -0.19
CA MET A 104 6.14 5.73 -1.30
C MET A 104 6.70 4.33 -0.99
N LEU A 105 6.66 3.92 0.27
CA LEU A 105 7.13 2.61 0.73
C LEU A 105 6.03 1.56 0.55
N ARG A 106 6.41 0.29 0.31
CA ARG A 106 5.50 -0.82 0.57
C ARG A 106 5.48 -1.12 2.05
N VAL A 107 4.40 -1.72 2.55
CA VAL A 107 4.29 -2.13 3.96
C VAL A 107 5.42 -3.11 4.32
N VAL A 108 5.72 -4.05 3.42
CA VAL A 108 6.85 -4.99 3.59
C VAL A 108 8.21 -4.29 3.62
N ASP A 109 8.43 -3.26 2.80
CA ASP A 109 9.69 -2.51 2.79
C ASP A 109 9.84 -1.70 4.07
N PHE A 110 8.74 -1.11 4.54
CA PHE A 110 8.70 -0.38 5.80
C PHE A 110 9.14 -1.28 6.98
N PHE A 111 8.62 -2.50 7.07
CA PHE A 111 9.06 -3.46 8.08
C PHE A 111 10.50 -3.95 7.85
N ARG A 112 10.91 -4.17 6.61
CA ARG A 112 12.26 -4.61 6.27
C ARG A 112 13.33 -3.58 6.66
N ILE A 113 13.04 -2.29 6.55
CA ILE A 113 13.95 -1.22 7.01
C ILE A 113 14.22 -1.32 8.52
N MET A 114 13.25 -1.84 9.28
CA MET A 114 13.36 -2.02 10.73
C MET A 114 14.02 -3.37 11.10
N ASP A 115 13.96 -4.35 10.21
CA ASP A 115 14.53 -5.70 10.39
C ASP A 115 16.02 -5.71 10.07
N ARG A 116 16.82 -5.17 10.98
CA ARG A 116 18.29 -5.08 10.82
C ARG A 116 18.97 -6.44 10.65
N ASN A 117 18.35 -7.50 11.13
CA ASN A 117 18.92 -8.84 11.11
C ASN A 117 18.46 -9.64 9.89
N ASN A 118 17.54 -9.07 9.09
CA ASN A 118 16.93 -9.67 7.91
C ASN A 118 16.41 -11.10 8.16
N ASN A 119 15.81 -11.31 9.33
CA ASN A 119 15.34 -12.61 9.79
C ASN A 119 13.83 -12.82 9.52
N GLY A 120 13.18 -11.84 8.91
CA GLY A 120 11.76 -11.89 8.52
C GLY A 120 10.81 -11.63 9.68
N TYR A 121 11.30 -11.09 10.80
CA TYR A 121 10.45 -10.67 11.91
C TYR A 121 11.04 -9.48 12.67
N LEU A 122 10.17 -8.77 13.40
CA LEU A 122 10.58 -7.70 14.31
C LEU A 122 10.27 -8.08 15.75
N THR A 123 11.18 -7.73 16.65
CA THR A 123 10.83 -7.60 18.07
C THR A 123 10.06 -6.29 18.30
N ARG A 124 9.37 -6.19 19.44
CA ARG A 124 8.70 -4.93 19.82
C ARG A 124 9.67 -3.76 19.90
N GLU A 125 10.86 -4.03 20.41
CA GLU A 125 11.93 -3.05 20.51
C GLU A 125 12.40 -2.60 19.11
N GLN A 126 12.61 -3.52 18.18
CA GLN A 126 12.97 -3.17 16.80
C GLN A 126 11.89 -2.34 16.12
N LEU A 127 10.62 -2.68 16.34
CA LEU A 127 9.50 -1.89 15.81
C LEU A 127 9.50 -0.47 16.40
N ILE A 128 9.55 -0.32 17.72
CA ILE A 128 9.52 0.99 18.38
C ILE A 128 10.73 1.84 17.97
N ASN A 129 11.94 1.27 18.03
CA ASN A 129 13.16 1.94 17.63
C ASN A 129 13.15 2.30 16.14
N GLY A 130 12.56 1.44 15.31
CA GLY A 130 12.38 1.69 13.88
C GLY A 130 11.47 2.88 13.61
N LEU A 131 10.30 2.92 14.25
CA LEU A 131 9.34 4.03 14.14
C LEU A 131 9.93 5.35 14.62
N GLN A 132 10.70 5.34 15.73
CA GLN A 132 11.39 6.53 16.22
C GLN A 132 12.51 7.00 15.27
N LYS A 133 13.30 6.08 14.72
CA LYS A 133 14.36 6.41 13.76
C LYS A 133 13.83 6.94 12.43
N LEU A 134 12.66 6.47 12.02
CA LEU A 134 11.95 6.95 10.83
C LEU A 134 11.21 8.27 11.09
N GLU A 135 11.30 8.81 12.31
CA GLU A 135 10.64 10.06 12.73
C GLU A 135 9.13 10.05 12.45
N VAL A 136 8.52 8.86 12.56
CA VAL A 136 7.08 8.72 12.37
C VAL A 136 6.38 9.47 13.51
N PRO A 137 5.42 10.38 13.23
CA PRO A 137 4.80 11.24 14.25
C PRO A 137 3.75 10.48 15.05
N VAL A 138 4.16 9.45 15.80
CA VAL A 138 3.31 8.62 16.66
C VAL A 138 3.62 8.88 18.14
N SER A 139 2.57 9.01 18.95
CA SER A 139 2.66 9.15 20.40
C SER A 139 3.01 7.83 21.08
N GLN A 140 3.46 7.88 22.34
CA GLN A 140 3.73 6.67 23.12
C GLN A 140 2.49 5.79 23.34
N ALA A 141 1.30 6.39 23.44
CA ALA A 141 0.05 5.64 23.53
C ALA A 141 -0.25 4.90 22.22
N GLN A 142 -0.02 5.56 21.08
CA GLN A 142 -0.17 5.00 19.75
C GLN A 142 0.85 3.88 19.48
N LEU A 143 2.11 4.04 19.89
CA LEU A 143 3.15 2.99 19.81
C LEU A 143 2.74 1.74 20.59
N ARG A 144 2.15 1.90 21.79
CA ARG A 144 1.61 0.76 22.57
C ARG A 144 0.45 0.09 21.85
N ALA A 145 -0.47 0.86 21.26
CA ALA A 145 -1.59 0.31 20.50
C ALA A 145 -1.11 -0.52 19.29
N ILE A 146 -0.12 0.01 18.54
CA ILE A 146 0.51 -0.71 17.42
C ILE A 146 1.13 -2.01 17.94
N SER A 147 1.94 -1.95 19.00
CA SER A 147 2.66 -3.10 19.57
C SER A 147 1.72 -4.22 20.04
N VAL A 148 0.57 -3.86 20.62
CA VAL A 148 -0.46 -4.84 21.03
C VAL A 148 -1.15 -5.47 19.84
N TYR A 149 -1.45 -4.68 18.79
CA TYR A 149 -2.12 -5.18 17.60
C TYR A 149 -1.25 -6.13 16.78
N VAL A 150 0.04 -5.81 16.62
CA VAL A 150 0.98 -6.59 15.80
C VAL A 150 1.61 -7.78 16.54
N ASP A 151 1.63 -7.76 17.88
CA ASP A 151 2.02 -8.90 18.72
C ASP A 151 0.98 -9.11 19.85
N PRO A 152 -0.24 -9.58 19.51
CA PRO A 152 -1.31 -9.79 20.50
C PRO A 152 -0.95 -10.93 21.47
N THR A 153 -0.18 -11.91 21.00
CA THR A 153 0.26 -13.06 21.79
C THR A 153 1.45 -12.77 22.71
N ARG A 154 2.01 -11.56 22.67
CA ARG A 154 3.20 -11.15 23.43
C ARG A 154 4.42 -12.07 23.24
N LYS A 155 4.57 -12.65 22.04
CA LYS A 155 5.68 -13.54 21.70
C LYS A 155 6.97 -12.78 21.39
N ASN A 156 6.91 -11.44 21.39
CA ASN A 156 8.00 -10.55 21.00
C ASN A 156 8.51 -10.85 19.59
N LYS A 157 7.62 -11.31 18.72
CA LYS A 157 7.90 -11.72 17.34
C LYS A 157 6.75 -11.30 16.44
N ILE A 158 7.02 -10.30 15.60
CA ILE A 158 6.08 -9.69 14.67
C ILE A 158 6.53 -10.09 13.26
N THR A 159 5.83 -11.02 12.64
CA THR A 159 6.10 -11.47 11.26
C THR A 159 5.36 -10.58 10.27
N TYR A 160 6.01 -10.24 9.15
CA TYR A 160 5.50 -9.31 8.15
C TYR A 160 5.71 -9.83 6.72
#